data_AF-A0A7X9GMC1-F1
#
_entry.id   AF-A0A7X9GMC1-F1
#
_cell.length_a   1.000
_cell.length_b   1.000
_cell.length_c   1.000
_cell.angle_alpha   90.00
_cell.angle_beta   90.00
_cell.angle_gamma   90.00
#
_symmetry.space_group_name_H-M   'P 1'
#
loop_
_entity.id
_entity.type
_entity.pdbx_description
1 polymer ?
#
loop_
_entity_poly.entity_id
_entity_poly.type
_entity_poly.pdbx_seq_one_letter_code
_entity_poly.pdbx_strand_id
1 'polypeptide(L)'
;MSNLTDGRANASASPTGKVTGEVTVTVSGSGQLDSYVALNQYGVMANATKNLIFIDVPRASVDVSLNQWSNVTLKGTSRVYATVPYSAPSKSLNIDHGSQLILMEDQVIPSELQNYGDRIVLGQYSYDFENENYYARKYMKGSSGQAISIFGDKVFMFNSNGLCNVYDLSTKSPTPIATFPLGSYNTGTAPDGSIDSRYANHCNTAMFSNTFYQGNNIPLLYVTSGNSGDYDEDGYIGRCAVENISVVNGQYSSQLVQTIIYNPNHPSTDSLSAKGWENPCWGSPQSFVDTENGWYYLFSTRYRTNNRDPQIVENNCYIITKFQLPQVTESNTKVILVADDIVDQFTIPFEAFFTQGGTLYNNKIYFLFGCGEINGWPNSLLVFNLEDKLLEASIDLSDSIFRTEEPEGAAVYNGKLMINTAQGYICQFDYVESNWIDLVDGGKKTIDCLSGETLLYISP
;
A
#
# COMPACT_ATOMS: atom_id res chain seq x y z
N MET A 1 -17.37 5.49 -34.31
CA MET A 1 -16.25 4.75 -33.67
C MET A 1 -15.32 5.76 -33.05
N SER A 2 -15.42 5.96 -31.73
CA SER A 2 -14.45 6.70 -30.93
C SER A 2 -13.75 5.69 -30.05
N ASN A 3 -12.42 5.65 -30.09
CA ASN A 3 -11.63 4.80 -29.21
C ASN A 3 -11.88 5.25 -27.76
N LEU A 4 -12.67 4.48 -27.01
CA LEU A 4 -12.72 4.56 -25.56
C LEU A 4 -11.52 3.79 -25.04
N THR A 5 -10.39 4.48 -24.87
CA THR A 5 -9.22 3.93 -24.16
C THR A 5 -9.47 3.95 -22.65
N ASP A 6 -8.78 3.05 -21.96
CA ASP A 6 -8.81 2.65 -20.54
C ASP A 6 -8.56 3.76 -19.49
N GLY A 7 -9.23 4.91 -19.58
CA GLY A 7 -9.24 5.91 -18.50
C GLY A 7 -7.88 6.58 -18.21
N ARG A 8 -6.80 6.27 -18.94
CA ARG A 8 -5.53 7.01 -18.85
C ARG A 8 -5.68 8.37 -19.51
N ALA A 9 -5.99 9.38 -18.72
CA ALA A 9 -6.02 10.75 -19.17
C ALA A 9 -4.60 11.22 -19.55
N ASN A 10 -4.33 11.35 -20.85
CA ASN A 10 -3.49 12.44 -21.32
C ASN A 10 -4.28 13.73 -21.05
N ALA A 11 -3.81 14.56 -20.12
CA ALA A 11 -4.47 15.79 -19.66
C ALA A 11 -4.68 16.88 -20.74
N SER A 12 -4.35 16.61 -22.01
CA SER A 12 -4.39 17.58 -23.11
C SER A 12 -5.56 17.42 -24.09
N ALA A 13 -6.42 16.41 -23.94
CA ALA A 13 -7.58 16.22 -24.83
C ALA A 13 -8.85 15.84 -24.06
N SER A 14 -9.73 16.82 -23.83
CA SER A 14 -11.11 16.52 -23.44
C SER A 14 -11.85 15.91 -24.64
N PRO A 15 -12.54 14.77 -24.48
CA PRO A 15 -13.32 14.21 -25.57
C PRO A 15 -14.38 15.22 -26.04
N THR A 16 -14.41 15.52 -27.33
CA THR A 16 -15.44 16.39 -27.93
C THR A 16 -16.54 15.53 -28.56
N GLY A 17 -17.78 15.70 -28.10
CA GLY A 17 -18.95 14.97 -28.61
C GLY A 17 -19.90 14.50 -27.50
N LYS A 18 -21.16 14.24 -27.88
CA LYS A 18 -22.17 13.63 -26.99
C LYS A 18 -22.72 12.36 -27.63
N VAL A 19 -22.78 11.29 -26.86
CA VAL A 19 -23.51 10.08 -27.20
C VAL A 19 -24.89 10.21 -26.56
N THR A 20 -25.92 10.33 -27.40
CA THR A 20 -27.33 10.46 -26.97
C THR A 20 -28.15 9.21 -27.26
N GLY A 21 -27.59 8.26 -28.00
CA GLY A 21 -28.20 6.99 -28.32
C GLY A 21 -28.00 5.92 -27.25
N GLU A 22 -28.30 4.68 -27.62
CA GLU A 22 -28.04 3.52 -26.79
C GLU A 22 -26.56 3.14 -26.80
N VAL A 23 -26.01 2.86 -25.61
CA VAL A 23 -24.66 2.35 -25.41
C VAL A 23 -24.78 1.03 -24.70
N THR A 24 -24.32 -0.04 -25.34
CA THR A 24 -24.31 -1.38 -24.74
C THR A 24 -22.89 -1.81 -24.52
N VAL A 25 -22.57 -2.16 -23.28
CA VAL A 25 -21.32 -2.81 -22.92
C VAL A 25 -21.60 -4.25 -22.55
N THR A 26 -20.96 -5.16 -23.27
CA THR A 26 -21.08 -6.60 -23.07
C THR A 26 -19.78 -7.13 -22.48
N VAL A 27 -19.92 -7.91 -21.41
CA VAL A 27 -18.85 -8.57 -20.69
C VAL A 27 -18.97 -10.06 -20.94
N SER A 28 -17.89 -10.65 -21.43
CA SER A 28 -17.77 -12.08 -21.73
C SER A 28 -16.39 -12.56 -21.30
N GLY A 29 -16.29 -13.75 -20.72
CA GLY A 29 -15.05 -14.32 -20.17
C GLY A 29 -14.89 -14.12 -18.65
N SER A 30 -13.72 -14.47 -18.11
CA SER A 30 -13.34 -14.24 -16.71
C SER A 30 -12.47 -12.98 -16.59
N GLY A 31 -12.76 -12.10 -15.61
CA GLY A 31 -11.94 -10.91 -15.38
C GLY A 31 -12.57 -9.89 -14.44
N GLN A 32 -11.74 -9.06 -13.83
CA GLN A 32 -12.16 -7.92 -13.01
C GLN A 32 -12.60 -6.77 -13.92
N LEU A 33 -13.71 -6.14 -13.56
CA LEU A 33 -14.21 -4.97 -14.27
C LEU A 33 -14.02 -3.73 -13.40
N ASP A 34 -12.74 -3.34 -13.33
CA ASP A 34 -12.31 -2.13 -12.66
C ASP A 34 -12.77 -0.91 -13.45
N SER A 35 -13.75 -0.22 -12.89
CA SER A 35 -14.10 1.17 -13.21
C SER A 35 -14.72 1.44 -14.59
N TYR A 36 -16.05 1.57 -14.61
CA TYR A 36 -16.75 2.39 -15.62
C TYR A 36 -16.87 3.86 -15.19
N VAL A 37 -16.22 4.27 -14.09
CA VAL A 37 -16.22 5.66 -13.59
C VAL A 37 -15.82 6.66 -14.68
N ALA A 38 -14.95 6.26 -15.62
CA ALA A 38 -14.52 7.08 -16.75
C ALA A 38 -15.64 7.40 -17.77
N LEU A 39 -16.72 6.61 -17.86
CA LEU A 39 -17.80 6.83 -18.85
C LEU A 39 -18.57 8.14 -18.61
N ASN A 40 -18.65 8.59 -17.35
CA ASN A 40 -19.37 9.82 -16.98
C ASN A 40 -18.43 11.00 -16.70
N GLN A 41 -17.14 10.75 -16.47
CA GLN A 41 -16.17 11.76 -16.04
C GLN A 41 -16.12 12.99 -16.95
N TYR A 42 -16.41 12.82 -18.25
CA TYR A 42 -16.42 13.90 -19.25
C TYR A 42 -17.82 14.30 -19.74
N GLY A 43 -18.90 13.78 -19.13
CA GLY A 43 -20.29 14.07 -19.53
C GLY A 43 -20.67 13.59 -20.94
N VAL A 44 -19.81 12.82 -21.61
CA VAL A 44 -19.97 12.38 -23.02
C VAL A 44 -21.22 11.51 -23.19
N MET A 45 -21.57 10.69 -22.19
CA MET A 45 -22.71 9.77 -22.22
C MET A 45 -23.80 10.13 -21.21
N ALA A 46 -23.83 11.36 -20.70
CA ALA A 46 -24.77 11.78 -19.64
C ALA A 46 -26.25 11.53 -20.01
N ASN A 47 -26.57 11.64 -21.31
CA ASN A 47 -27.94 11.47 -21.83
C ASN A 47 -28.14 10.15 -22.60
N ALA A 48 -27.16 9.24 -22.59
CA ALA A 48 -27.28 7.96 -23.27
C ALA A 48 -28.14 6.97 -22.46
N THR A 49 -28.85 6.08 -23.14
CA THR A 49 -29.39 4.86 -22.49
C THR A 49 -28.24 3.85 -22.42
N LYS A 50 -27.83 3.47 -21.20
CA LYS A 50 -26.65 2.63 -20.99
C LYS A 50 -27.06 1.23 -20.56
N ASN A 51 -26.64 0.22 -21.29
CA ASN A 51 -26.89 -1.18 -20.98
C ASN A 51 -25.59 -1.88 -20.62
N LEU A 52 -25.59 -2.60 -19.51
CA LEU A 52 -24.51 -3.48 -19.10
C LEU A 52 -25.02 -4.92 -19.16
N ILE A 53 -24.32 -5.77 -19.91
CA ILE A 53 -24.71 -7.17 -20.12
C ILE A 53 -23.55 -8.07 -19.75
N PHE A 54 -23.78 -9.02 -18.84
CA PHE A 54 -22.88 -10.14 -18.55
C PHE A 54 -23.42 -11.40 -19.20
N ILE A 55 -22.58 -12.14 -19.93
CA ILE A 55 -22.98 -13.37 -20.61
C ILE A 55 -21.99 -14.47 -20.27
N ASP A 56 -22.47 -15.50 -19.59
CA ASP A 56 -21.68 -16.67 -19.16
C ASP A 56 -20.35 -16.27 -18.53
N VAL A 57 -20.41 -15.28 -17.66
CA VAL A 57 -19.24 -14.76 -16.95
C VAL A 57 -19.10 -15.57 -15.66
N PRO A 58 -18.17 -16.54 -15.58
CA PRO A 58 -18.06 -17.40 -14.40
C PRO A 58 -17.79 -16.60 -13.13
N ARG A 59 -17.17 -15.41 -13.28
CA ARG A 59 -16.86 -14.48 -12.21
C ARG A 59 -16.54 -13.08 -12.75
N ALA A 60 -17.25 -12.05 -12.30
CA ALA A 60 -16.92 -10.64 -12.49
C ALA A 60 -17.14 -9.83 -11.22
N SER A 61 -16.41 -8.74 -11.05
CA SER A 61 -16.73 -7.70 -10.05
C SER A 61 -17.09 -6.39 -10.71
N VAL A 62 -17.94 -5.64 -10.03
CA VAL A 62 -18.38 -4.31 -10.43
C VAL A 62 -18.16 -3.36 -9.27
N ASP A 63 -17.12 -2.54 -9.40
CA ASP A 63 -16.75 -1.51 -8.43
C ASP A 63 -17.41 -0.15 -8.74
N VAL A 64 -18.63 -0.18 -9.27
CA VAL A 64 -19.42 1.01 -9.58
C VAL A 64 -20.86 0.81 -9.15
N SER A 65 -21.49 1.89 -8.68
CA SER A 65 -22.92 1.89 -8.40
C SER A 65 -23.70 1.61 -9.68
N LEU A 66 -24.55 0.57 -9.68
CA LEU A 66 -25.30 0.15 -10.87
C LEU A 66 -26.34 1.21 -11.31
N ASN A 67 -26.66 2.19 -10.46
CA ASN A 67 -27.51 3.33 -10.77
C ASN A 67 -27.01 4.19 -11.94
N GLN A 68 -25.74 4.08 -12.31
CA GLN A 68 -25.15 4.77 -13.46
C GLN A 68 -25.61 4.15 -14.79
N TRP A 69 -26.16 2.94 -14.76
CA TRP A 69 -26.68 2.20 -15.89
C TRP A 69 -28.20 2.34 -16.01
N SER A 70 -28.70 2.31 -17.23
CA SER A 70 -30.14 2.22 -17.50
C SER A 70 -30.62 0.80 -17.27
N ASN A 71 -29.96 -0.17 -17.91
CA ASN A 71 -30.32 -1.58 -17.79
C ASN A 71 -29.08 -2.40 -17.44
N VAL A 72 -29.24 -3.36 -16.51
CA VAL A 72 -28.22 -4.36 -16.17
C VAL A 72 -28.82 -5.74 -16.40
N THR A 73 -28.13 -6.58 -17.14
CA THR A 73 -28.59 -7.95 -17.47
C THR A 73 -27.49 -8.96 -17.21
N LEU A 74 -27.79 -9.99 -16.43
CA LEU A 74 -26.93 -11.15 -16.21
C LEU A 74 -27.55 -12.35 -16.91
N LYS A 75 -26.82 -12.93 -17.88
CA LYS A 75 -27.30 -14.04 -18.71
C LYS A 75 -26.54 -15.34 -18.46
N GLY A 76 -27.24 -16.44 -18.68
CA GLY A 76 -26.68 -17.79 -18.61
C GLY A 76 -26.23 -18.13 -17.20
N THR A 77 -24.94 -18.38 -17.01
CA THR A 77 -24.34 -18.79 -15.73
C THR A 77 -23.49 -17.72 -15.05
N SER A 78 -23.82 -16.44 -15.30
CA SER A 78 -22.99 -15.32 -14.85
C SER A 78 -22.98 -15.13 -13.33
N ARG A 79 -21.81 -14.97 -12.70
CA ARG A 79 -21.66 -14.60 -11.28
C ARG A 79 -20.99 -13.24 -11.17
N VAL A 80 -21.72 -12.24 -10.67
CA VAL A 80 -21.25 -10.84 -10.64
C VAL A 80 -21.27 -10.32 -9.20
N TYR A 81 -20.14 -9.84 -8.70
CA TYR A 81 -19.99 -9.29 -7.35
C TYR A 81 -20.11 -7.76 -7.38
N ALA A 82 -21.02 -7.20 -6.60
CA ALA A 82 -21.12 -5.76 -6.37
C ALA A 82 -20.24 -5.38 -5.16
N THR A 83 -19.03 -4.89 -5.43
CA THR A 83 -18.02 -4.62 -4.39
C THR A 83 -18.23 -3.30 -3.65
N VAL A 84 -19.18 -2.48 -4.13
CA VAL A 84 -19.68 -1.27 -3.46
C VAL A 84 -21.12 -1.48 -2.98
N PRO A 85 -21.64 -0.66 -2.05
CA PRO A 85 -23.05 -0.71 -1.67
C PRO A 85 -23.98 -0.67 -2.88
N TYR A 86 -24.88 -1.64 -2.96
CA TYR A 86 -25.80 -1.77 -4.08
C TYR A 86 -26.65 -0.50 -4.26
N SER A 87 -26.85 -0.10 -5.52
CA SER A 87 -27.91 0.84 -5.89
C SER A 87 -28.49 0.41 -7.24
N ALA A 88 -29.82 0.37 -7.33
CA ALA A 88 -30.49 -0.17 -8.49
C ALA A 88 -30.20 0.62 -9.79
N PRO A 89 -30.09 -0.06 -10.95
CA PRO A 89 -30.06 0.61 -12.24
C PRO A 89 -31.33 1.45 -12.45
N SER A 90 -31.20 2.51 -13.24
CA SER A 90 -32.26 3.52 -13.38
C SER A 90 -33.52 3.05 -14.12
N LYS A 91 -33.47 1.91 -14.83
CA LYS A 91 -34.65 1.32 -15.49
C LYS A 91 -34.88 -0.14 -15.14
N SER A 92 -33.91 -1.04 -15.34
CA SER A 92 -34.16 -2.47 -15.12
C SER A 92 -32.93 -3.28 -14.70
N LEU A 93 -33.17 -4.29 -13.86
CA LEU A 93 -32.23 -5.34 -13.50
C LEU A 93 -32.85 -6.70 -13.90
N ASN A 94 -32.18 -7.43 -14.79
CA ASN A 94 -32.61 -8.75 -15.24
C ASN A 94 -31.52 -9.78 -14.91
N ILE A 95 -31.90 -10.85 -14.21
CA ILE A 95 -30.97 -11.93 -13.83
C ILE A 95 -31.60 -13.26 -14.24
N ASP A 96 -30.96 -13.98 -15.16
CA ASP A 96 -31.36 -15.31 -15.57
C ASP A 96 -31.28 -16.29 -14.39
N HIS A 97 -32.07 -17.37 -14.42
CA HIS A 97 -32.12 -18.37 -13.34
C HIS A 97 -30.78 -19.06 -13.03
N GLY A 98 -29.83 -19.10 -13.98
CA GLY A 98 -28.49 -19.65 -13.74
C GLY A 98 -27.46 -18.63 -13.27
N SER A 99 -27.83 -17.35 -13.20
CA SER A 99 -26.92 -16.25 -12.88
C SER A 99 -27.17 -15.70 -11.48
N GLN A 100 -26.13 -15.12 -10.89
CA GLN A 100 -26.18 -14.53 -9.55
C GLN A 100 -25.56 -13.13 -9.54
N LEU A 101 -26.27 -12.17 -8.95
CA LEU A 101 -25.69 -10.94 -8.45
C LEU A 101 -25.41 -11.12 -6.95
N ILE A 102 -24.14 -10.97 -6.60
CA ILE A 102 -23.59 -11.29 -5.28
C ILE A 102 -23.27 -9.96 -4.61
N LEU A 103 -23.96 -9.67 -3.52
CA LEU A 103 -23.69 -8.51 -2.67
C LEU A 103 -22.67 -8.90 -1.61
N MET A 104 -21.85 -7.95 -1.16
CA MET A 104 -20.88 -8.22 -0.09
C MET A 104 -21.61 -8.63 1.20
N GLU A 105 -21.03 -9.56 1.95
CA GLU A 105 -21.64 -10.14 3.17
C GLU A 105 -22.00 -9.12 4.26
N ASP A 106 -21.32 -7.97 4.27
CA ASP A 106 -21.57 -6.86 5.19
C ASP A 106 -22.73 -5.96 4.74
N GLN A 107 -23.30 -6.20 3.56
CA GLN A 107 -24.46 -5.49 3.04
C GLN A 107 -25.78 -6.14 3.47
N VAL A 108 -26.81 -5.32 3.56
CA VAL A 108 -28.20 -5.78 3.72
C VAL A 108 -28.82 -5.92 2.34
N ILE A 109 -29.41 -7.08 2.03
CA ILE A 109 -30.16 -7.27 0.78
C ILE A 109 -31.35 -6.28 0.77
N PRO A 110 -31.38 -5.33 -0.18
CA PRO A 110 -32.48 -4.38 -0.30
C PRO A 110 -33.82 -5.07 -0.55
N SER A 111 -34.91 -4.49 -0.05
CA SER A 111 -36.26 -5.05 -0.17
C SER A 111 -36.69 -5.32 -1.61
N GLU A 112 -36.28 -4.45 -2.53
CA GLU A 112 -36.55 -4.54 -3.96
C GLU A 112 -35.86 -5.74 -4.63
N LEU A 113 -34.83 -6.31 -4.00
CA LEU A 113 -34.10 -7.47 -4.50
C LEU A 113 -34.62 -8.81 -3.94
N GLN A 114 -35.48 -8.79 -2.92
CA GLN A 114 -35.97 -10.02 -2.27
C GLN A 114 -36.75 -10.94 -3.24
N ASN A 115 -37.41 -10.37 -4.24
CA ASN A 115 -38.17 -11.14 -5.24
C ASN A 115 -37.29 -11.94 -6.23
N TYR A 116 -35.98 -11.71 -6.23
CA TYR A 116 -35.05 -12.42 -7.11
C TYR A 116 -34.64 -13.79 -6.55
N GLY A 117 -34.89 -14.07 -5.26
CA GLY A 117 -34.61 -15.36 -4.64
C GLY A 117 -33.12 -15.68 -4.62
N ASP A 118 -32.78 -16.90 -5.04
CA ASP A 118 -31.41 -17.46 -5.10
C ASP A 118 -30.48 -16.78 -6.12
N ARG A 119 -31.03 -15.88 -6.95
CA ARG A 119 -30.27 -15.03 -7.88
C ARG A 119 -29.61 -13.83 -7.22
N ILE A 120 -30.02 -13.50 -5.99
CA ILE A 120 -29.37 -12.49 -5.16
C ILE A 120 -28.85 -13.19 -3.92
N VAL A 121 -27.55 -13.16 -3.72
CA VAL A 121 -26.91 -13.80 -2.57
C VAL A 121 -25.96 -12.84 -1.90
N LEU A 122 -25.81 -13.00 -0.59
CA LEU A 122 -24.68 -12.42 0.13
C LEU A 122 -23.49 -13.35 -0.06
N GLY A 123 -22.33 -12.78 -0.35
CA GLY A 123 -21.10 -13.54 -0.49
C GLY A 123 -19.91 -12.71 -0.10
N GLN A 124 -18.90 -13.38 0.43
CA GLN A 124 -17.57 -12.81 0.45
C GLN A 124 -17.08 -12.70 -0.98
N TYR A 125 -16.59 -11.53 -1.36
CA TYR A 125 -15.74 -11.43 -2.53
C TYR A 125 -14.33 -11.92 -2.15
N SER A 126 -14.17 -13.22 -1.99
CA SER A 126 -12.87 -13.89 -1.98
C SER A 126 -12.49 -14.07 -3.43
N TYR A 127 -11.49 -13.38 -3.99
CA TYR A 127 -11.00 -13.70 -5.34
C TYR A 127 -10.55 -15.17 -5.40
N ASP A 128 -11.45 -16.12 -5.64
CA ASP A 128 -11.10 -17.42 -6.20
C ASP A 128 -10.83 -17.12 -7.67
N PHE A 129 -9.62 -16.67 -7.92
CA PHE A 129 -8.94 -17.28 -9.03
C PHE A 129 -8.62 -18.69 -8.54
N GLU A 130 -9.27 -19.71 -9.10
CA GLU A 130 -8.84 -21.10 -8.90
C GLU A 130 -7.39 -21.34 -9.40
N ASN A 131 -6.65 -20.28 -9.81
CA ASN A 131 -5.23 -20.30 -10.17
C ASN A 131 -4.40 -19.03 -9.83
N GLU A 132 -4.88 -18.00 -9.10
CA GLU A 132 -4.09 -16.75 -8.85
C GLU A 132 -4.29 -16.17 -7.42
N ASN A 133 -3.21 -16.09 -6.66
CA ASN A 133 -3.15 -16.09 -5.20
C ASN A 133 -3.30 -14.72 -4.47
N TYR A 134 -4.15 -13.77 -4.87
CA TYR A 134 -4.10 -12.42 -4.24
C TYR A 134 -5.43 -11.80 -3.79
N TYR A 135 -5.59 -11.63 -2.47
CA TYR A 135 -6.74 -11.00 -1.79
C TYR A 135 -6.53 -9.49 -1.54
N ALA A 136 -6.29 -8.72 -2.61
CA ALA A 136 -6.17 -7.26 -2.53
C ALA A 136 -7.43 -6.59 -3.10
N ARG A 137 -7.99 -5.60 -2.39
CA ARG A 137 -9.15 -4.82 -2.87
C ARG A 137 -8.97 -3.32 -2.61
N LYS A 138 -9.50 -2.47 -3.49
CA LYS A 138 -9.60 -1.03 -3.21
C LYS A 138 -10.53 -0.83 -2.01
N TYR A 139 -10.04 -0.17 -0.97
CA TYR A 139 -10.77 0.07 0.27
C TYR A 139 -11.36 1.49 0.29
N MET A 140 -10.57 2.48 -0.10
CA MET A 140 -11.01 3.85 -0.27
C MET A 140 -10.12 4.62 -1.25
N LYS A 141 -10.57 5.81 -1.64
CA LYS A 141 -9.79 6.78 -2.42
C LYS A 141 -9.36 7.93 -1.50
N GLY A 142 -8.15 8.42 -1.68
CA GLY A 142 -7.63 9.67 -1.11
C GLY A 142 -6.81 10.42 -2.16
N SER A 143 -5.90 11.28 -1.69
CA SER A 143 -4.90 11.94 -2.53
C SER A 143 -3.75 11.00 -2.88
N SER A 144 -2.91 11.37 -3.85
CA SER A 144 -1.60 10.75 -4.00
C SER A 144 -0.80 10.90 -2.69
N GLY A 145 -0.06 9.85 -2.31
CA GLY A 145 0.78 9.80 -1.13
C GLY A 145 1.91 8.80 -1.32
N GLN A 146 3.02 9.01 -0.61
CA GLN A 146 4.25 8.21 -0.63
C GLN A 146 4.34 7.27 0.58
N ALA A 147 3.67 7.60 1.69
CA ALA A 147 3.54 6.70 2.83
C ALA A 147 2.17 6.84 3.49
N ILE A 148 1.81 5.81 4.25
CA ILE A 148 0.68 5.85 5.18
C ILE A 148 1.09 5.35 6.56
N SER A 149 0.40 5.84 7.58
CA SER A 149 0.34 5.21 8.88
C SER A 149 -1.08 5.29 9.43
N ILE A 150 -1.48 4.33 10.26
CA ILE A 150 -2.86 4.22 10.75
C ILE A 150 -2.86 4.21 12.28
N PHE A 151 -3.75 5.01 12.87
CA PHE A 151 -4.01 5.00 14.30
C PHE A 151 -5.51 5.15 14.56
N GLY A 152 -6.10 4.18 15.27
CA GLY A 152 -7.56 4.02 15.34
C GLY A 152 -8.17 3.93 13.95
N ASP A 153 -9.31 4.62 13.73
CA ASP A 153 -9.99 4.67 12.43
C ASP A 153 -9.48 5.82 11.54
N LYS A 154 -8.22 6.23 11.71
CA LYS A 154 -7.63 7.35 10.97
C LYS A 154 -6.39 6.89 10.22
N VAL A 155 -6.38 7.14 8.92
CA VAL A 155 -5.19 6.98 8.08
C VAL A 155 -4.56 8.34 7.86
N PHE A 156 -3.27 8.42 8.16
CA PHE A 156 -2.42 9.57 7.95
C PHE A 156 -1.62 9.28 6.68
N MET A 157 -1.90 10.02 5.62
CA MET A 157 -1.30 9.83 4.30
C MET A 157 -0.35 10.97 4.00
N PHE A 158 0.91 10.65 3.75
CA PHE A 158 1.98 11.62 3.59
C PHE A 158 2.36 11.76 2.13
N ASN A 159 2.49 12.99 1.65
CA ASN A 159 3.22 13.21 0.41
C ASN A 159 4.73 13.13 0.64
N SER A 160 5.53 13.18 -0.43
CA SER A 160 6.99 13.11 -0.33
C SER A 160 7.58 14.10 0.67
N ASN A 161 7.07 15.34 0.69
CA ASN A 161 7.66 16.44 1.45
C ASN A 161 7.25 16.46 2.94
N GLY A 162 6.39 15.53 3.38
CA GLY A 162 5.89 15.49 4.75
C GLY A 162 4.64 16.36 4.99
N LEU A 163 3.85 16.66 3.95
CA LEU A 163 2.47 17.13 4.15
C LEU A 163 1.57 15.92 4.41
N CYS A 164 0.80 15.97 5.49
CA CYS A 164 -0.10 14.90 5.89
C CYS A 164 -1.56 15.25 5.58
N ASN A 165 -2.26 14.33 4.92
CA ASN A 165 -3.72 14.31 4.80
C ASN A 165 -4.28 13.21 5.72
N VAL A 166 -5.23 13.57 6.58
CA VAL A 166 -5.90 12.62 7.48
C VAL A 166 -7.24 12.24 6.89
N TYR A 167 -7.52 10.95 6.77
CA TYR A 167 -8.82 10.43 6.35
C TYR A 167 -9.44 9.56 7.44
N ASP A 168 -10.76 9.49 7.43
CA ASP A 168 -11.53 8.64 8.32
C ASP A 168 -11.91 7.32 7.62
N LEU A 169 -11.28 6.23 8.06
CA LEU A 169 -11.47 4.88 7.52
C LEU A 169 -12.89 4.34 7.73
N SER A 170 -13.62 4.86 8.72
CA SER A 170 -15.02 4.47 8.97
C SER A 170 -15.98 5.05 7.92
N THR A 171 -15.73 6.29 7.51
CA THR A 171 -16.55 6.98 6.51
C THR A 171 -16.13 6.64 5.08
N LYS A 172 -14.88 6.23 4.88
CA LYS A 172 -14.24 6.00 3.57
C LYS A 172 -14.36 7.20 2.62
N SER A 173 -14.51 8.40 3.18
CA SER A 173 -14.65 9.65 2.43
C SER A 173 -13.37 9.92 1.62
N PRO A 174 -13.48 10.34 0.34
CA PRO A 174 -12.34 10.74 -0.46
C PRO A 174 -11.78 12.12 -0.11
N THR A 175 -12.46 12.85 0.77
CA THR A 175 -12.03 14.17 1.25
C THR A 175 -11.34 14.01 2.61
N PRO A 176 -10.11 14.54 2.78
CA PRO A 176 -9.44 14.49 4.07
C PRO A 176 -10.19 15.33 5.11
N ILE A 177 -10.21 14.85 6.35
CA ILE A 177 -10.78 15.58 7.49
C ILE A 177 -9.81 16.65 8.02
N ALA A 178 -8.53 16.55 7.69
CA ALA A 178 -7.50 17.52 8.03
C ALA A 178 -6.31 17.43 7.06
N THR A 179 -5.60 18.54 6.89
CA THR A 179 -4.32 18.61 6.18
C THR A 179 -3.36 19.49 6.98
N PHE A 180 -2.16 19.01 7.26
CA PHE A 180 -1.15 19.75 8.02
C PHE A 180 0.28 19.31 7.65
N PRO A 181 1.29 20.20 7.73
CA PRO A 181 2.68 19.81 7.57
C PRO A 181 3.21 19.11 8.83
N LEU A 182 4.07 18.12 8.65
CA LEU A 182 4.90 17.56 9.72
C LEU A 182 5.86 18.62 10.27
N GLY A 183 6.36 18.44 11.50
CA GLY A 183 7.35 19.33 12.09
C GLY A 183 8.68 19.29 11.33
N SER A 184 9.00 18.13 10.75
CA SER A 184 10.13 17.91 9.85
C SER A 184 9.88 18.32 8.39
N TYR A 185 8.70 18.89 8.06
CA TYR A 185 8.38 19.29 6.68
C TYR A 185 9.51 20.12 6.06
N ASN A 186 10.05 19.64 4.94
CA ASN A 186 11.16 20.28 4.26
C ASN A 186 11.06 20.08 2.74
N THR A 187 11.15 21.16 1.97
CA THR A 187 11.09 21.16 0.50
C THR A 187 12.46 21.32 -0.16
N GLY A 188 13.54 21.14 0.59
CA GLY A 188 14.92 21.24 0.08
C GLY A 188 15.70 22.42 0.63
N THR A 189 15.54 22.73 1.91
CA THR A 189 16.38 23.71 2.63
C THR A 189 17.37 22.96 3.51
N ALA A 190 18.65 23.16 3.26
CA ALA A 190 19.74 22.59 4.05
C ALA A 190 19.87 23.30 5.42
N PRO A 191 20.61 22.72 6.39
CA PRO A 191 20.80 23.32 7.72
C PRO A 191 21.40 24.73 7.71
N ASP A 192 22.22 25.07 6.70
CA ASP A 192 22.80 26.40 6.52
C ASP A 192 21.87 27.42 5.84
N GLY A 193 20.64 27.00 5.52
CA GLY A 193 19.62 27.81 4.84
C GLY A 193 19.73 27.84 3.31
N SER A 194 20.72 27.13 2.72
CA SER A 194 20.82 27.00 1.27
C SER A 194 19.75 26.06 0.70
N ILE A 195 19.47 26.20 -0.61
CA ILE A 195 18.52 25.32 -1.31
C ILE A 195 19.28 24.10 -1.85
N ASP A 196 18.93 22.94 -1.33
CA ASP A 196 19.50 21.65 -1.71
C ASP A 196 18.42 20.56 -1.62
N SER A 197 18.06 20.00 -2.78
CA SER A 197 17.01 18.99 -2.93
C SER A 197 17.30 17.70 -2.16
N ARG A 198 18.55 17.44 -1.76
CA ARG A 198 18.89 16.26 -0.95
C ARG A 198 18.22 16.31 0.42
N TYR A 199 18.00 17.51 0.96
CA TYR A 199 17.31 17.72 2.24
C TYR A 199 15.80 17.85 2.09
N ALA A 200 15.26 17.82 0.87
CA ALA A 200 13.81 17.69 0.70
C ALA A 200 13.37 16.36 1.30
N ASN A 201 12.23 16.35 1.97
CA ASN A 201 11.70 15.10 2.49
C ASN A 201 11.34 14.14 1.36
N HIS A 202 11.49 12.85 1.65
CA HIS A 202 11.01 11.74 0.84
C HIS A 202 10.41 10.68 1.78
N CYS A 203 9.18 10.94 2.21
CA CYS A 203 8.46 10.12 3.18
C CYS A 203 7.97 8.80 2.59
N ASN A 204 8.86 7.82 2.45
CA ASN A 204 8.52 6.50 1.91
C ASN A 204 8.07 5.52 3.01
N THR A 205 8.51 5.72 4.26
CA THR A 205 8.05 4.94 5.41
C THR A 205 7.60 5.85 6.53
N ALA A 206 6.43 5.55 7.09
CA ALA A 206 5.84 6.26 8.22
C ALA A 206 5.15 5.25 9.15
N MET A 207 5.50 5.25 10.44
CA MET A 207 4.99 4.29 11.39
C MET A 207 4.69 4.91 12.74
N PHE A 208 3.43 4.80 13.17
CA PHE A 208 3.06 5.07 14.55
C PHE A 208 3.71 4.04 15.48
N SER A 209 4.19 4.53 16.60
CA SER A 209 4.64 3.74 17.73
C SER A 209 3.48 3.41 18.68
N ASN A 210 3.80 2.73 19.78
CA ASN A 210 2.95 2.62 20.96
C ASN A 210 3.33 3.63 22.07
N THR A 211 4.22 4.60 21.77
CA THR A 211 4.74 5.56 22.74
C THR A 211 4.02 6.90 22.61
N PHE A 212 3.51 7.42 23.72
CA PHE A 212 2.81 8.71 23.77
C PHE A 212 3.69 9.78 24.41
N TYR A 213 3.71 10.97 23.83
CA TYR A 213 4.54 12.07 24.32
C TYR A 213 3.72 13.07 25.14
N GLN A 214 4.17 13.38 26.35
CA GLN A 214 3.61 14.41 27.24
C GLN A 214 2.08 14.38 27.43
N GLY A 215 1.50 13.17 27.52
CA GLY A 215 0.07 12.98 27.74
C GLY A 215 -0.82 13.24 26.52
N ASN A 216 -0.22 13.31 25.32
CA ASN A 216 -0.96 13.32 24.06
C ASN A 216 -1.65 11.96 23.80
N ASN A 217 -2.72 11.96 23.02
CA ASN A 217 -3.55 10.78 22.73
C ASN A 217 -3.26 10.13 21.38
N ILE A 218 -2.35 10.71 20.60
CA ILE A 218 -1.82 10.12 19.37
C ILE A 218 -0.36 9.75 19.66
N PRO A 219 0.07 8.52 19.34
CA PRO A 219 1.42 8.10 19.61
C PRO A 219 2.41 8.82 18.69
N LEU A 220 3.69 8.74 19.04
CA LEU A 220 4.77 9.27 18.22
C LEU A 220 4.78 8.57 16.86
N LEU A 221 4.93 9.37 15.81
CA LEU A 221 5.10 8.91 14.44
C LEU A 221 6.59 8.96 14.08
N TYR A 222 7.13 7.85 13.60
CA TYR A 222 8.47 7.75 13.04
C TYR A 222 8.38 7.78 11.52
N VAL A 223 9.05 8.72 10.88
CA VAL A 223 8.94 8.92 9.43
C VAL A 223 10.31 9.12 8.82
N THR A 224 10.58 8.47 7.69
CA THR A 224 11.79 8.74 6.90
C THR A 224 11.71 10.15 6.32
N SER A 225 12.80 10.90 6.46
CA SER A 225 13.00 12.27 6.00
C SER A 225 14.30 12.37 5.20
N GLY A 226 14.42 13.37 4.32
CA GLY A 226 15.54 13.48 3.39
C GLY A 226 15.41 12.60 2.14
N ASN A 227 16.09 13.00 1.06
CA ASN A 227 15.99 12.41 -0.27
C ASN A 227 17.37 12.03 -0.86
N SER A 228 18.35 11.73 -0.01
CA SER A 228 19.68 11.32 -0.44
C SER A 228 20.32 10.29 0.48
N GLY A 229 21.11 9.39 -0.11
CA GLY A 229 22.05 8.52 0.61
C GLY A 229 23.42 9.16 0.82
N ASP A 230 23.57 10.46 0.54
CA ASP A 230 24.77 11.23 0.87
C ASP A 230 24.85 11.54 2.37
N TYR A 231 25.98 12.14 2.77
CA TYR A 231 26.25 12.55 4.14
C TYR A 231 26.39 14.06 4.27
N ASP A 232 26.09 14.53 5.47
CA ASP A 232 26.50 15.82 6.01
C ASP A 232 27.37 15.62 7.26
N GLU A 233 27.56 16.67 8.06
CA GLU A 233 28.37 16.62 9.29
C GLU A 233 27.81 15.69 10.37
N ASP A 234 26.48 15.51 10.41
CA ASP A 234 25.81 14.68 11.42
C ASP A 234 25.79 13.20 11.00
N GLY A 235 25.75 12.91 9.70
CA GLY A 235 25.67 11.55 9.16
C GLY A 235 24.90 11.52 7.84
N TYR A 236 24.15 10.45 7.59
CA TYR A 236 23.29 10.38 6.41
C TYR A 236 22.24 11.50 6.39
N ILE A 237 22.00 12.06 5.19
CA ILE A 237 20.93 13.04 4.96
C ILE A 237 19.55 12.39 5.07
N GLY A 238 19.44 11.12 4.64
CA GLY A 238 18.28 10.29 4.92
C GLY A 238 18.21 9.92 6.41
N ARG A 239 17.21 10.46 7.11
CA ARG A 239 17.08 10.44 8.58
C ARG A 239 15.70 9.95 8.99
N CYS A 240 15.52 9.61 10.26
CA CYS A 240 14.19 9.39 10.83
C CYS A 240 13.77 10.59 11.68
N ALA A 241 12.71 11.27 11.26
CA ALA A 241 12.04 12.26 12.07
C ALA A 241 11.02 11.59 12.99
N VAL A 242 10.99 12.01 14.25
CA VAL A 242 10.02 11.57 15.26
C VAL A 242 9.10 12.73 15.56
N GLU A 243 7.82 12.53 15.25
CA GLU A 243 6.79 13.54 15.22
C GLU A 243 5.77 13.31 16.34
N ASN A 244 5.46 14.37 17.08
CA ASN A 244 4.36 14.40 18.03
C ASN A 244 3.17 15.11 17.38
N ILE A 245 2.21 14.34 16.88
CA ILE A 245 1.00 14.86 16.24
C ILE A 245 -0.07 15.12 17.30
N SER A 246 -0.63 16.32 17.36
CA SER A 246 -1.66 16.68 18.34
C SER A 246 -2.95 17.16 17.66
N VAL A 247 -4.07 17.00 18.35
CA VAL A 247 -5.37 17.51 17.92
C VAL A 247 -5.97 18.39 19.01
N VAL A 248 -6.10 19.69 18.73
CA VAL A 248 -6.68 20.67 19.67
C VAL A 248 -7.85 21.34 18.98
N ASN A 249 -9.05 21.24 19.56
CA ASN A 249 -10.29 21.79 18.99
C ASN A 249 -10.53 21.33 17.52
N GLY A 250 -10.19 20.08 17.21
CA GLY A 250 -10.32 19.50 15.87
C GLY A 250 -9.25 19.93 14.86
N GLN A 251 -8.27 20.75 15.26
CA GLN A 251 -7.15 21.16 14.42
C GLN A 251 -5.95 20.25 14.67
N TYR A 252 -5.43 19.66 13.59
CA TYR A 252 -4.25 18.81 13.63
C TYR A 252 -2.98 19.64 13.45
N SER A 253 -1.93 19.28 14.17
CA SER A 253 -0.58 19.84 14.02
C SER A 253 0.48 18.80 14.37
N SER A 254 1.72 19.03 13.95
CA SER A 254 2.86 18.19 14.28
C SER A 254 4.00 18.99 14.89
N GLN A 255 4.71 18.38 15.84
CA GLN A 255 5.96 18.90 16.39
C GLN A 255 7.06 17.86 16.20
N LEU A 256 8.18 18.27 15.62
CA LEU A 256 9.40 17.45 15.60
C LEU A 256 9.97 17.37 17.02
N VAL A 257 10.04 16.16 17.58
CA VAL A 257 10.53 15.93 18.95
C VAL A 257 11.89 15.24 18.97
N GLN A 258 12.24 14.49 17.94
CA GLN A 258 13.57 13.87 17.82
C GLN A 258 13.92 13.63 16.35
N THR A 259 15.20 13.70 16.02
CA THR A 259 15.74 13.26 14.73
C THR A 259 16.80 12.20 14.99
N ILE A 260 16.58 10.99 14.48
CA ILE A 260 17.54 9.88 14.54
C ILE A 260 18.33 9.88 13.24
N ILE A 261 19.65 9.87 13.36
CA ILE A 261 20.61 9.99 12.27
C ILE A 261 21.59 8.83 12.41
N TYR A 262 21.91 8.16 11.32
CA TYR A 262 22.98 7.16 11.31
C TYR A 262 24.24 7.73 10.69
N ASN A 263 25.39 7.54 11.36
CA ASN A 263 26.69 8.01 10.91
C ASN A 263 27.73 6.88 10.98
N PRO A 264 27.94 6.15 9.87
CA PRO A 264 28.94 5.08 9.81
C PRO A 264 30.38 5.60 9.81
N ASN A 265 30.59 6.90 9.60
CA ASN A 265 31.90 7.55 9.49
C ASN A 265 32.23 8.41 10.71
N HIS A 266 31.49 8.26 11.81
CA HIS A 266 31.68 9.09 12.99
C HIS A 266 33.08 8.88 13.60
N PRO A 267 33.82 9.94 13.97
CA PRO A 267 35.22 9.80 14.44
C PRO A 267 35.41 8.96 15.70
N SER A 268 34.33 8.72 16.47
CA SER A 268 34.38 7.93 17.70
C SER A 268 34.17 6.43 17.51
N THR A 269 33.92 5.95 16.29
CA THR A 269 33.69 4.54 16.00
C THR A 269 34.85 3.94 15.20
N ASP A 270 35.11 2.65 15.38
CA ASP A 270 35.92 1.91 14.41
C ASP A 270 35.18 1.84 13.06
N SER A 271 35.92 1.59 11.97
CA SER A 271 35.30 1.41 10.66
C SER A 271 34.34 0.21 10.67
N LEU A 272 33.23 0.31 9.94
CA LEU A 272 32.26 -0.79 9.77
C LEU A 272 32.92 -2.13 9.45
N SER A 273 33.87 -2.12 8.52
CA SER A 273 34.63 -3.30 8.12
C SER A 273 35.41 -3.95 9.25
N ALA A 274 35.94 -3.17 10.20
CA ALA A 274 36.66 -3.68 11.36
C ALA A 274 35.70 -4.37 12.36
N LYS A 275 34.42 -3.97 12.36
CA LYS A 275 33.35 -4.58 13.16
C LYS A 275 32.65 -5.74 12.45
N GLY A 276 32.98 -5.98 11.17
CA GLY A 276 32.33 -7.02 10.36
C GLY A 276 30.96 -6.62 9.81
N TRP A 277 30.61 -5.33 9.86
CA TRP A 277 29.35 -4.80 9.36
C TRP A 277 29.47 -4.33 7.90
N GLU A 278 28.38 -4.48 7.16
CA GLU A 278 28.19 -3.84 5.86
C GLU A 278 27.68 -2.42 6.05
N ASN A 279 27.92 -1.55 5.07
CA ASN A 279 27.41 -0.19 5.09
C ASN A 279 25.91 -0.18 4.74
N PRO A 280 25.00 0.08 5.70
CA PRO A 280 23.60 0.25 5.38
C PRO A 280 23.39 1.62 4.68
N CYS A 281 22.22 1.84 4.08
CA CYS A 281 21.78 3.14 3.57
C CYS A 281 22.34 3.59 2.20
N TRP A 282 22.52 2.68 1.24
CA TRP A 282 22.56 3.09 -0.17
C TRP A 282 21.14 3.38 -0.68
N GLY A 283 20.88 4.64 -1.06
CA GLY A 283 19.50 5.13 -1.29
C GLY A 283 18.83 5.53 0.04
N SER A 284 17.80 6.38 -0.01
CA SER A 284 17.13 6.92 1.20
C SER A 284 16.71 5.77 2.14
N PRO A 285 17.38 5.55 3.29
CA PRO A 285 17.15 4.40 4.15
C PRO A 285 15.77 4.45 4.80
N GLN A 286 15.15 3.29 4.93
CA GLN A 286 13.81 3.17 5.47
C GLN A 286 13.88 2.80 6.94
N SER A 287 13.17 3.58 7.76
CA SER A 287 13.17 3.45 9.21
C SER A 287 11.96 2.66 9.69
N PHE A 288 12.21 1.61 10.47
CA PHE A 288 11.17 0.82 11.11
C PHE A 288 11.38 0.81 12.63
N VAL A 289 10.30 0.92 13.40
CA VAL A 289 10.37 0.85 14.86
C VAL A 289 9.62 -0.36 15.38
N ASP A 290 10.13 -0.96 16.43
CA ASP A 290 9.41 -1.94 17.23
C ASP A 290 9.42 -1.41 18.66
N THR A 291 8.41 -0.61 18.98
CA THR A 291 8.36 0.07 20.27
C THR A 291 7.95 -0.85 21.42
N GLU A 292 7.36 -2.00 21.11
CA GLU A 292 7.01 -3.00 22.13
C GLU A 292 8.28 -3.66 22.68
N ASN A 293 9.24 -3.96 21.79
CA ASN A 293 10.50 -4.58 22.19
C ASN A 293 11.68 -3.59 22.28
N GLY A 294 11.45 -2.31 21.94
CA GLY A 294 12.45 -1.25 22.03
C GLY A 294 13.52 -1.30 20.95
N TRP A 295 13.18 -1.70 19.73
CA TRP A 295 14.12 -1.78 18.60
C TRP A 295 13.89 -0.72 17.53
N TYR A 296 14.98 -0.28 16.92
CA TYR A 296 14.99 0.55 15.72
C TYR A 296 15.72 -0.22 14.61
N TYR A 297 15.14 -0.26 13.42
CA TYR A 297 15.70 -0.95 12.28
C TYR A 297 15.90 0.02 11.12
N LEU A 298 17.08 -0.05 10.51
CA LEU A 298 17.34 0.53 9.20
C LEU A 298 17.28 -0.58 8.15
N PHE A 299 16.40 -0.39 7.17
CA PHE A 299 16.29 -1.22 5.99
C PHE A 299 16.89 -0.50 4.78
N SER A 300 17.77 -1.19 4.06
CA SER A 300 18.44 -0.66 2.87
C SER A 300 18.91 -1.79 1.95
N THR A 301 19.62 -1.43 0.89
CA THR A 301 20.30 -2.37 0.00
C THR A 301 21.76 -2.02 -0.19
N ARG A 302 22.59 -2.98 -0.60
CA ARG A 302 24.01 -2.73 -0.89
C ARG A 302 24.21 -1.75 -2.06
N TYR A 303 23.33 -1.83 -3.05
CA TYR A 303 23.30 -0.95 -4.22
C TYR A 303 21.89 -0.48 -4.55
N ARG A 304 21.79 0.60 -5.33
CA ARG A 304 20.49 1.19 -5.74
C ARG A 304 19.64 0.18 -6.51
N THR A 305 18.39 0.03 -6.08
CA THR A 305 17.46 -1.01 -6.54
C THR A 305 16.82 -0.74 -7.91
N ASN A 306 17.12 0.38 -8.56
CA ASN A 306 16.68 0.67 -9.93
C ASN A 306 17.81 0.49 -10.96
N ASN A 307 18.96 -0.05 -10.55
CA ASN A 307 20.08 -0.34 -11.43
C ASN A 307 20.01 -1.79 -11.93
N ARG A 308 20.06 -1.98 -13.26
CA ARG A 308 19.99 -3.30 -13.92
C ARG A 308 21.34 -3.83 -14.38
N ASP A 309 22.44 -3.16 -14.04
CA ASP A 309 23.77 -3.69 -14.33
C ASP A 309 23.91 -5.09 -13.71
N PRO A 310 24.18 -6.14 -14.51
CA PRO A 310 24.24 -7.51 -14.02
C PRO A 310 25.22 -7.71 -12.85
N GLN A 311 26.36 -6.99 -12.85
CA GLN A 311 27.33 -7.08 -11.76
C GLN A 311 26.80 -6.46 -10.48
N ILE A 312 26.03 -5.38 -10.60
CA ILE A 312 25.38 -4.76 -9.43
C ILE A 312 24.29 -5.68 -8.91
N VAL A 313 23.46 -6.24 -9.78
CA VAL A 313 22.35 -7.14 -9.39
C VAL A 313 22.88 -8.41 -8.72
N GLU A 314 23.88 -9.07 -9.31
CA GLU A 314 24.49 -10.29 -8.77
C GLU A 314 25.12 -10.06 -7.39
N ASN A 315 25.67 -8.87 -7.16
CA ASN A 315 26.29 -8.50 -5.89
C ASN A 315 25.35 -7.70 -4.98
N ASN A 316 24.06 -7.55 -5.29
CA ASN A 316 23.16 -6.81 -4.40
C ASN A 316 22.60 -7.70 -3.29
N CYS A 317 22.21 -7.07 -2.18
CA CYS A 317 21.45 -7.71 -1.11
C CYS A 317 20.64 -6.65 -0.37
N TYR A 318 19.62 -7.10 0.35
CA TYR A 318 18.99 -6.30 1.39
C TYR A 318 19.88 -6.33 2.64
N ILE A 319 19.96 -5.21 3.34
CA ILE A 319 20.71 -5.05 4.58
C ILE A 319 19.73 -4.53 5.64
N ILE A 320 19.52 -5.32 6.69
CA ILE A 320 18.70 -4.95 7.85
C ILE A 320 19.65 -4.76 9.03
N THR A 321 19.70 -3.54 9.56
CA THR A 321 20.56 -3.17 10.70
C THR A 321 19.70 -2.81 11.90
N LYS A 322 19.98 -3.42 13.05
CA LYS A 322 19.22 -3.29 14.28
C LYS A 322 20.00 -2.46 15.31
N PHE A 323 19.28 -1.54 15.95
CA PHE A 323 19.76 -0.69 17.03
C PHE A 323 18.79 -0.74 18.20
N GLN A 324 19.25 -0.35 19.39
CA GLN A 324 18.35 0.01 20.48
C GLN A 324 17.54 1.25 20.07
N LEU A 325 16.22 1.23 20.26
CA LEU A 325 15.36 2.38 19.99
C LEU A 325 15.72 3.55 20.93
N PRO A 326 16.15 4.70 20.40
CA PRO A 326 16.41 5.87 21.21
C PRO A 326 15.16 6.34 21.95
N GLN A 327 15.32 6.67 23.23
CA GLN A 327 14.23 7.21 24.03
C GLN A 327 13.99 8.68 23.68
N VAL A 328 12.71 9.08 23.72
CA VAL A 328 12.32 10.48 23.53
C VAL A 328 12.12 11.11 24.91
N THR A 329 13.16 11.76 25.43
CA THR A 329 13.16 12.36 26.77
C THR A 329 12.96 13.88 26.75
N GLU A 330 13.37 14.56 25.68
CA GLU A 330 13.31 16.01 25.51
C GLU A 330 12.85 16.36 24.09
N SER A 331 12.36 17.58 23.88
CA SER A 331 11.90 18.04 22.57
C SER A 331 13.06 18.47 21.67
N ASN A 332 12.95 18.14 20.38
CA ASN A 332 13.87 18.51 19.30
C ASN A 332 15.31 18.00 19.52
N THR A 333 15.44 16.77 20.02
CA THR A 333 16.75 16.13 20.23
C THR A 333 17.30 15.55 18.93
N LYS A 334 18.62 15.64 18.71
CA LYS A 334 19.31 14.87 17.68
C LYS A 334 19.97 13.65 18.32
N VAL A 335 19.74 12.46 17.77
CA VAL A 335 20.42 11.23 18.17
C VAL A 335 21.24 10.74 16.99
N ILE A 336 22.55 10.63 17.18
CA ILE A 336 23.48 10.11 16.17
C ILE A 336 23.85 8.69 16.58
N LEU A 337 23.37 7.72 15.82
CA LEU A 337 23.75 6.31 15.92
C LEU A 337 25.03 6.09 15.11
N VAL A 338 25.97 5.35 15.68
CA VAL A 338 27.25 5.01 15.05
C VAL A 338 27.39 3.50 14.87
N ALA A 339 28.46 3.03 14.21
CA ALA A 339 28.64 1.60 13.97
C ALA A 339 28.78 0.78 15.27
N ASP A 340 29.29 1.38 16.35
CA ASP A 340 29.34 0.76 17.68
C ASP A 340 27.95 0.56 18.33
N ASP A 341 26.91 1.26 17.88
CA ASP A 341 25.54 1.12 18.40
C ASP A 341 24.76 -0.02 17.70
N ILE A 342 25.34 -0.63 16.66
CA ILE A 342 24.73 -1.76 15.95
C ILE A 342 24.66 -2.95 16.91
N VAL A 343 23.43 -3.39 17.20
CA VAL A 343 23.15 -4.57 18.03
C VAL A 343 23.24 -5.84 17.20
N ASP A 344 22.76 -5.79 15.96
CA ASP A 344 22.72 -6.91 15.03
C ASP A 344 22.60 -6.40 13.59
N GLN A 345 23.10 -7.17 12.63
CA GLN A 345 22.95 -6.88 11.21
C GLN A 345 22.93 -8.20 10.44
N PHE A 346 22.04 -8.29 9.45
CA PHE A 346 22.00 -9.44 8.55
C PHE A 346 21.61 -9.01 7.14
N THR A 347 21.94 -9.87 6.18
CA THR A 347 21.68 -9.65 4.76
C THR A 347 20.78 -10.71 4.18
N ILE A 348 19.91 -10.31 3.26
CA ILE A 348 19.03 -11.21 2.52
C ILE A 348 19.33 -11.07 1.02
N PRO A 349 19.37 -12.17 0.24
CA PRO A 349 19.54 -12.10 -1.21
C PRO A 349 18.56 -11.12 -1.87
N PHE A 350 19.04 -10.41 -2.89
CA PHE A 350 18.24 -9.44 -3.61
C PHE A 350 17.25 -10.13 -4.56
N GLU A 351 15.96 -9.79 -4.49
CA GLU A 351 14.87 -10.48 -5.21
C GLU A 351 13.99 -9.53 -6.04
N ALA A 352 13.80 -8.29 -5.58
CA ALA A 352 12.88 -7.32 -6.15
C ALA A 352 13.52 -5.94 -6.32
N PHE A 353 13.22 -5.32 -7.46
CA PHE A 353 13.73 -4.01 -7.86
C PHE A 353 12.81 -2.87 -7.40
N PHE A 354 13.38 -1.66 -7.36
CA PHE A 354 12.66 -0.41 -7.14
C PHE A 354 11.97 -0.36 -5.77
N THR A 355 12.73 -0.06 -4.73
CA THR A 355 12.24 0.09 -3.36
C THR A 355 11.19 1.19 -3.24
N GLN A 356 10.09 0.89 -2.55
CA GLN A 356 9.06 1.84 -2.15
C GLN A 356 9.11 2.03 -0.63
N GLY A 357 7.97 1.89 0.04
CA GLY A 357 7.79 1.90 1.48
C GLY A 357 7.29 0.57 2.05
N GLY A 358 7.09 0.54 3.36
CA GLY A 358 6.59 -0.64 4.05
C GLY A 358 6.10 -0.37 5.46
N THR A 359 5.87 -1.44 6.21
CA THR A 359 5.56 -1.39 7.64
C THR A 359 6.23 -2.54 8.39
N LEU A 360 6.38 -2.40 9.71
CA LEU A 360 6.80 -3.46 10.61
C LEU A 360 5.60 -3.91 11.43
N TYR A 361 5.34 -5.21 11.45
CA TYR A 361 4.29 -5.81 12.25
C TYR A 361 4.71 -7.22 12.65
N ASN A 362 4.51 -7.58 13.92
CA ASN A 362 4.81 -8.92 14.47
C ASN A 362 6.17 -9.48 14.05
N ASN A 363 7.22 -8.69 14.29
CA ASN A 363 8.61 -9.04 14.00
C ASN A 363 8.91 -9.30 12.52
N LYS A 364 8.07 -8.78 11.62
CA LYS A 364 8.24 -8.86 10.16
C LYS A 364 8.18 -7.49 9.53
N ILE A 365 9.04 -7.26 8.54
CA ILE A 365 8.95 -6.10 7.66
C ILE A 365 8.19 -6.52 6.40
N TYR A 366 7.07 -5.84 6.14
CA TYR A 366 6.30 -5.95 4.91
C TYR A 366 6.70 -4.79 4.01
N PHE A 367 7.44 -5.08 2.93
CA PHE A 367 8.06 -4.05 2.11
C PHE A 367 7.65 -4.15 0.64
N LEU A 368 7.31 -3.01 0.06
CA LEU A 368 6.80 -2.91 -1.30
C LEU A 368 7.92 -2.55 -2.28
N PHE A 369 7.77 -3.08 -3.49
CA PHE A 369 8.70 -2.92 -4.60
C PHE A 369 7.94 -2.69 -5.90
N GLY A 370 8.62 -2.08 -6.88
CA GLY A 370 8.13 -1.84 -8.23
C GLY A 370 7.43 -0.48 -8.40
N CYS A 371 7.18 -0.11 -9.66
CA CYS A 371 6.37 1.07 -10.01
C CYS A 371 5.40 0.78 -11.17
N GLY A 372 4.92 -0.47 -11.22
CA GLY A 372 3.99 -0.99 -12.21
C GLY A 372 4.67 -1.63 -13.42
N GLU A 373 4.04 -2.69 -13.95
CA GLU A 373 4.55 -3.45 -15.10
C GLU A 373 4.80 -2.58 -16.34
N ILE A 374 3.96 -1.56 -16.55
CA ILE A 374 4.05 -0.64 -17.68
C ILE A 374 5.37 0.12 -17.69
N ASN A 375 5.97 0.35 -16.52
CA ASN A 375 7.26 1.01 -16.38
C ASN A 375 8.45 0.02 -16.42
N GLY A 376 8.16 -1.26 -16.66
CA GLY A 376 9.14 -2.34 -16.69
C GLY A 376 9.59 -2.79 -15.31
N TRP A 377 8.93 -2.35 -14.23
CA TRP A 377 9.25 -2.68 -12.84
C TRP A 377 8.05 -3.35 -12.17
N PRO A 378 7.90 -4.69 -12.33
CA PRO A 378 6.83 -5.46 -11.71
C PRO A 378 6.72 -5.19 -10.21
N ASN A 379 5.48 -5.07 -9.74
CA ASN A 379 5.23 -4.77 -8.34
C ASN A 379 5.35 -6.04 -7.50
N SER A 380 5.89 -5.91 -6.30
CA SER A 380 6.06 -7.04 -5.40
C SER A 380 5.96 -6.62 -3.93
N LEU A 381 5.54 -7.57 -3.09
CA LEU A 381 5.58 -7.44 -1.63
C LEU A 381 6.53 -8.51 -1.09
N LEU A 382 7.58 -8.08 -0.41
CA LEU A 382 8.49 -8.98 0.29
C LEU A 382 8.22 -8.93 1.79
N VAL A 383 8.29 -10.10 2.43
CA VAL A 383 8.11 -10.24 3.88
C VAL A 383 9.41 -10.73 4.49
N PHE A 384 10.08 -9.88 5.26
CA PHE A 384 11.33 -10.19 5.94
C PHE A 384 11.05 -10.56 7.39
N ASN A 385 11.41 -11.77 7.80
CA ASN A 385 11.29 -12.21 9.17
C ASN A 385 12.56 -11.82 9.93
N LEU A 386 12.39 -11.00 10.98
CA LEU A 386 13.50 -10.44 11.75
C LEU A 386 14.05 -11.40 12.80
N GLU A 387 13.27 -12.39 13.22
CA GLU A 387 13.69 -13.43 14.17
C GLU A 387 14.56 -14.48 13.48
N ASP A 388 14.02 -15.06 12.41
CA ASP A 388 14.67 -16.11 11.63
C ASP A 388 15.68 -15.58 10.62
N LYS A 389 15.74 -14.25 10.46
CA LYS A 389 16.67 -13.53 9.56
C LYS A 389 16.61 -14.06 8.13
N LEU A 390 15.40 -14.21 7.60
CA LEU A 390 15.15 -14.77 6.27
C LEU A 390 14.07 -14.01 5.51
N LEU A 391 14.03 -14.22 4.20
CA LEU A 391 12.88 -13.87 3.38
C LEU A 391 11.78 -14.92 3.58
N GLU A 392 10.72 -14.52 4.28
CA GLU A 392 9.61 -15.40 4.59
C GLU A 392 8.75 -15.64 3.34
N ALA A 393 8.42 -14.55 2.63
CA ALA A 393 7.62 -14.58 1.43
C ALA A 393 8.08 -13.56 0.38
N SER A 394 7.89 -13.91 -0.89
CA SER A 394 7.99 -13.02 -2.04
C SER A 394 6.70 -13.14 -2.84
N ILE A 395 5.96 -12.04 -2.91
CA ILE A 395 4.60 -11.98 -3.45
C ILE A 395 4.65 -11.12 -4.71
N ASP A 396 4.34 -11.74 -5.85
CA ASP A 396 4.23 -11.02 -7.13
C ASP A 396 2.88 -10.31 -7.21
N LEU A 397 2.89 -8.99 -7.39
CA LEU A 397 1.67 -8.18 -7.46
C LEU A 397 1.29 -7.84 -8.90
N SER A 398 1.99 -8.36 -9.91
CA SER A 398 1.75 -8.10 -11.32
C SER A 398 0.35 -8.47 -11.81
N ASP A 399 -0.26 -9.52 -11.27
CA ASP A 399 -1.62 -9.96 -11.65
C ASP A 399 -2.69 -9.49 -10.65
N SER A 400 -2.44 -8.37 -9.96
CA SER A 400 -3.34 -7.81 -8.96
C SER A 400 -3.84 -6.40 -9.33
N ILE A 401 -4.64 -5.79 -8.45
CA ILE A 401 -5.00 -4.36 -8.57
C ILE A 401 -3.79 -3.42 -8.60
N PHE A 402 -2.61 -3.91 -8.18
CA PHE A 402 -1.35 -3.17 -8.25
C PHE A 402 -0.67 -3.28 -9.61
N ARG A 403 -1.14 -4.09 -10.56
CA ARG A 403 -0.51 -4.25 -11.88
C ARG A 403 -0.11 -2.93 -12.55
N THR A 404 -1.03 -1.97 -12.50
CA THR A 404 -0.90 -0.65 -13.14
C THR A 404 -0.81 0.50 -12.13
N GLU A 405 -0.79 0.19 -10.84
CA GLU A 405 -0.83 1.16 -9.75
C GLU A 405 0.47 1.01 -8.95
N GLU A 406 1.24 2.08 -8.85
CA GLU A 406 2.50 2.07 -8.10
C GLU A 406 2.18 2.00 -6.61
N PRO A 407 2.55 0.93 -5.89
CA PRO A 407 2.43 0.87 -4.44
C PRO A 407 3.48 1.80 -3.83
N GLU A 408 3.13 2.48 -2.74
CA GLU A 408 3.95 3.56 -2.18
C GLU A 408 4.35 3.25 -0.73
N GLY A 409 3.38 2.94 0.13
CA GLY A 409 3.64 2.57 1.52
C GLY A 409 2.57 1.64 2.08
N ALA A 410 2.82 1.13 3.29
CA ALA A 410 1.92 0.19 3.95
C ALA A 410 1.72 0.51 5.44
N ALA A 411 0.61 0.05 6.00
CA ALA A 411 0.30 0.09 7.42
C ALA A 411 -0.66 -1.05 7.78
N VAL A 412 -0.73 -1.44 9.06
CA VAL A 412 -1.69 -2.47 9.51
C VAL A 412 -2.94 -1.82 10.11
N TYR A 413 -4.11 -2.35 9.75
CA TYR A 413 -5.41 -1.95 10.29
C TYR A 413 -6.31 -3.17 10.45
N ASN A 414 -6.80 -3.43 11.67
CA ASN A 414 -7.67 -4.57 11.98
C ASN A 414 -7.13 -5.94 11.47
N GLY A 415 -5.83 -6.19 11.62
CA GLY A 415 -5.20 -7.43 11.15
C GLY A 415 -5.11 -7.55 9.63
N LYS A 416 -5.12 -6.41 8.92
CA LYS A 416 -5.06 -6.33 7.45
C LYS A 416 -3.97 -5.36 7.04
N LEU A 417 -3.28 -5.65 5.95
CA LEU A 417 -2.24 -4.78 5.43
C LEU A 417 -2.91 -3.80 4.49
N MET A 418 -2.86 -2.53 4.84
CA MET A 418 -3.33 -1.44 4.02
C MET A 418 -2.16 -0.92 3.20
N ILE A 419 -2.34 -0.71 1.90
CA ILE A 419 -1.31 -0.24 0.98
C ILE A 419 -1.84 0.98 0.25
N ASN A 420 -1.12 2.10 0.27
CA ASN A 420 -1.47 3.24 -0.59
C ASN A 420 -0.79 3.16 -1.96
N THR A 421 -1.44 3.72 -2.97
CA THR A 421 -0.89 3.83 -4.33
C THR A 421 -0.57 5.28 -4.69
N ALA A 422 0.33 5.48 -5.67
CA ALA A 422 0.70 6.80 -6.18
C ALA A 422 -0.51 7.58 -6.73
N GLN A 423 -1.53 6.87 -7.20
CA GLN A 423 -2.77 7.45 -7.69
C GLN A 423 -3.71 7.84 -6.55
N GLY A 424 -3.42 7.43 -5.30
CA GLY A 424 -4.19 7.75 -4.11
C GLY A 424 -5.28 6.75 -3.77
N TYR A 425 -5.19 5.50 -4.20
CA TYR A 425 -6.02 4.45 -3.59
C TYR A 425 -5.40 4.00 -2.26
N ILE A 426 -6.24 3.61 -1.31
CA ILE A 426 -5.84 2.73 -0.22
C ILE A 426 -6.47 1.38 -0.52
N CYS A 427 -5.62 0.38 -0.62
CA CYS A 427 -5.97 -1.00 -0.89
C CYS A 427 -5.85 -1.80 0.41
N GLN A 428 -6.82 -2.69 0.67
CA GLN A 428 -6.76 -3.65 1.75
C GLN A 428 -6.25 -4.98 1.19
N PHE A 429 -5.21 -5.51 1.80
CA PHE A 429 -4.65 -6.82 1.54
C PHE A 429 -5.04 -7.72 2.73
N ASP A 430 -5.84 -8.75 2.45
CA ASP A 430 -6.49 -9.54 3.50
C ASP A 430 -5.56 -10.44 4.31
N TYR A 431 -4.27 -10.45 3.97
CA TYR A 431 -3.28 -11.36 4.50
C TYR A 431 -2.30 -10.63 5.41
N VAL A 432 -2.52 -10.73 6.73
CA VAL A 432 -1.53 -10.42 7.77
C VAL A 432 -1.62 -11.55 8.78
N GLU A 433 -0.75 -12.55 8.61
CA GLU A 433 -0.50 -13.66 9.54
C GLU A 433 -1.65 -14.63 9.83
N SER A 434 -1.54 -15.86 9.30
CA SER A 434 -1.78 -17.09 10.11
C SER A 434 -1.58 -18.42 9.36
N ASN A 435 -1.53 -18.47 8.02
CA ASN A 435 -1.41 -19.74 7.29
C ASN A 435 -0.53 -19.63 6.05
N TRP A 436 0.78 -19.39 6.20
CA TRP A 436 1.71 -19.68 5.10
C TRP A 436 2.00 -21.17 5.19
N ILE A 437 1.31 -22.01 4.40
CA ILE A 437 1.59 -23.45 4.39
C ILE A 437 2.93 -23.64 3.68
N ASP A 438 3.88 -24.25 4.39
CA ASP A 438 5.15 -24.70 3.83
C ASP A 438 4.89 -25.82 2.81
N LEU A 439 5.12 -25.55 1.52
CA LEU A 439 5.42 -26.60 0.57
C LEU A 439 6.92 -26.59 0.28
N VAL A 440 7.60 -27.59 0.84
CA VAL A 440 8.97 -27.91 0.53
C VAL A 440 8.98 -28.80 -0.70
N ASP A 441 9.36 -28.26 -1.86
CA ASP A 441 10.12 -29.06 -2.82
C ASP A 441 11.05 -28.19 -3.70
N GLY A 442 12.34 -28.50 -3.66
CA GLY A 442 13.30 -28.09 -4.70
C GLY A 442 13.46 -26.59 -4.98
N GLY A 443 13.77 -25.77 -3.97
CA GLY A 443 14.50 -24.50 -4.18
C GLY A 443 13.73 -23.27 -4.64
N LYS A 444 12.39 -23.33 -4.71
CA LYS A 444 11.53 -22.13 -4.76
C LYS A 444 10.36 -22.34 -3.80
N LYS A 445 10.17 -21.40 -2.85
CA LYS A 445 8.98 -21.38 -2.00
C LYS A 445 7.78 -21.02 -2.87
N THR A 446 6.81 -21.90 -2.98
CA THR A 446 5.50 -21.62 -3.60
C THR A 446 4.45 -21.92 -2.54
N ILE A 447 3.59 -20.95 -2.27
CA ILE A 447 2.54 -21.05 -1.26
C ILE A 447 1.36 -21.81 -1.89
N ASP A 448 0.89 -22.86 -1.22
CA ASP A 448 -0.38 -23.54 -1.55
C ASP A 448 -1.43 -23.14 -0.53
N CYS A 449 -2.50 -22.52 -1.00
CA CYS A 449 -3.50 -21.82 -0.18
C CYS A 449 -4.77 -22.67 0.05
N LEU A 450 -4.79 -23.95 -0.27
CA LEU A 450 -5.98 -24.80 -0.19
C LEU A 450 -6.00 -25.67 1.08
N SER A 451 -6.40 -25.10 2.22
CA SER A 451 -7.26 -25.80 3.19
C SER A 451 -7.59 -24.92 4.39
N GLY A 452 -8.77 -24.30 4.34
CA GLY A 452 -9.46 -23.78 5.52
C GLY A 452 -10.05 -24.88 6.42
N GLU A 453 -9.51 -26.09 6.39
CA GLU A 453 -9.89 -27.16 7.31
C GLU A 453 -8.64 -27.88 7.82
N THR A 454 -8.52 -27.97 9.15
CA THR A 454 -7.60 -28.89 9.81
C THR A 454 -7.98 -30.33 9.42
N LEU A 455 -7.38 -30.84 8.34
CA LEU A 455 -7.46 -32.26 7.99
C LEU A 455 -6.08 -32.88 8.18
N LEU A 456 -5.93 -33.48 9.35
CA LEU A 456 -4.84 -34.36 9.73
C LEU A 456 -4.92 -35.64 8.87
N TYR A 457 -4.25 -35.66 7.72
CA TYR A 457 -4.01 -36.89 6.99
C TYR A 457 -2.69 -37.51 7.45
N ILE A 458 -2.78 -38.40 8.44
CA ILE A 458 -1.79 -39.46 8.63
C ILE A 458 -2.16 -40.58 7.66
N SER A 459 -1.22 -41.02 6.84
CA SER A 459 -1.27 -42.31 6.16
C SER A 459 0.16 -42.80 5.87
N PRO A 460 0.37 -44.11 5.65
CA PRO A 460 1.42 -44.94 6.27
C PRO A 460 2.77 -44.90 5.57
#